data_AF-A0A8S4RH07-F1
#
_entry.id   AF-A0A8S4RH07-F1
#
_cell.length_a   1.000
_cell.length_b   1.000
_cell.length_c   1.000
_cell.angle_alpha   90.00
_cell.angle_beta   90.00
_cell.angle_gamma   90.00
#
_symmetry.space_group_name_H-M   'P 1'
#
loop_
_entity.id
_entity.type
_entity.pdbx_description
1 polymer ?
#
loop_
_entity_poly.entity_id
_entity_poly.type
_entity_poly.pdbx_seq_one_letter_code
_entity_poly.pdbx_strand_id
1 'polypeptide(L)'
;TNYINMASTSKPRSEMTLEELSKIEDEEFSTGPLSVLTQSVKNNTQVLINCRNNKKLLGRVKAFDRHCNMVLENVKEMWTEVPRTGKGKKGKAVNKDKFISKMFLRGDSVILVLRNPLATAAGK
;
A
#
# COMPACT_ATOMS: atom_id res chain seq x y z
N THR A 1 24.62 -4.72 -38.82
CA THR A 1 24.27 -5.20 -37.47
C THR A 1 23.20 -4.29 -36.92
N ASN A 2 21.95 -4.71 -37.05
CA ASN A 2 20.78 -3.87 -36.83
C ASN A 2 20.63 -3.56 -35.34
N TYR A 3 20.85 -2.29 -34.98
CA TYR A 3 20.40 -1.76 -33.70
C TYR A 3 18.88 -1.74 -33.69
N ILE A 4 18.34 -2.49 -32.75
CA ILE A 4 16.94 -2.82 -32.59
C ILE A 4 16.25 -1.56 -32.02
N ASN A 5 15.23 -1.08 -32.73
CA ASN A 5 14.35 0.00 -32.28
C ASN A 5 13.71 -0.36 -30.93
N MET A 6 14.19 0.24 -29.83
CA MET A 6 13.47 0.32 -28.55
C MET A 6 12.70 1.65 -28.44
N ALA A 7 11.89 1.96 -29.45
CA ALA A 7 10.81 2.93 -29.29
C ALA A 7 9.52 2.12 -29.13
N SER A 8 9.04 2.00 -27.91
CA SER A 8 7.73 1.42 -27.59
C SER A 8 6.64 2.23 -28.29
N THR A 9 6.29 1.84 -29.52
CA THR A 9 5.08 2.30 -30.20
C THR A 9 3.88 1.60 -29.55
N SER A 10 3.60 1.95 -28.30
CA SER A 10 2.34 1.59 -27.66
C SER A 10 1.30 2.60 -28.12
N LYS A 11 0.16 2.11 -28.64
CA LYS A 11 -1.01 2.95 -28.90
C LYS A 11 -1.29 3.79 -27.66
N PRO A 12 -1.70 5.07 -27.80
CA PRO A 12 -2.09 5.86 -26.64
C PRO A 12 -3.23 5.14 -25.91
N ARG A 13 -3.26 5.21 -24.57
CA ARG A 13 -4.27 4.53 -23.74
C ARG A 13 -5.72 4.86 -24.15
N SER A 14 -5.95 6.01 -24.76
CA SER A 14 -7.26 6.44 -25.30
C SER A 14 -7.75 5.62 -26.50
N GLU A 15 -6.86 4.92 -27.19
CA GLU A 15 -7.16 4.15 -28.42
C GLU A 15 -7.08 2.63 -28.20
N MET A 16 -6.90 2.19 -26.96
CA MET A 16 -6.83 0.78 -26.59
C MET A 16 -8.20 0.23 -26.22
N THR A 17 -8.40 -1.05 -26.49
CA THR A 17 -9.58 -1.81 -26.03
C THR A 17 -9.53 -2.02 -24.50
N LEU A 18 -10.68 -2.35 -23.90
CA LEU A 18 -10.77 -2.63 -22.46
C LEU A 18 -9.88 -3.81 -22.05
N GLU A 19 -9.82 -4.84 -22.89
CA GLU A 19 -9.01 -6.03 -22.66
C GLU A 19 -7.51 -5.73 -22.72
N GLU A 20 -7.07 -4.89 -23.66
CA GLU A 20 -5.68 -4.44 -23.73
C GLU A 20 -5.30 -3.60 -22.50
N LEU A 21 -6.17 -2.68 -22.07
CA LEU A 21 -5.94 -1.86 -20.88
C LEU A 21 -5.83 -2.71 -19.61
N SER A 22 -6.67 -3.73 -19.46
CA SER A 22 -6.61 -4.66 -18.32
C SER A 22 -5.30 -5.44 -18.30
N LYS A 23 -4.84 -5.94 -19.46
CA LYS A 23 -3.57 -6.67 -19.53
C LYS A 23 -2.38 -5.80 -19.16
N ILE A 24 -2.36 -4.56 -19.63
CA ILE A 24 -1.31 -3.60 -19.29
C ILE A 24 -1.31 -3.32 -17.78
N GLU A 25 -2.49 -3.13 -17.18
CA GLU A 25 -2.61 -2.92 -15.75
C GLU A 25 -2.12 -4.12 -14.94
N ASP A 26 -2.46 -5.35 -15.35
CA ASP A 26 -1.99 -6.58 -14.71
C ASP A 26 -0.46 -6.73 -14.81
N GLU A 27 0.12 -6.39 -15.96
CA GLU A 27 1.57 -6.39 -16.17
C GLU A 27 2.27 -5.33 -15.31
N GLU A 28 1.71 -4.11 -15.23
CA GLU A 28 2.19 -3.03 -14.37
C GLU A 28 2.10 -3.41 -12.88
N PHE A 29 1.05 -4.12 -12.46
CA PHE A 29 0.91 -4.64 -11.10
C PHE A 29 1.86 -5.80 -10.79
N SER A 30 2.30 -6.56 -11.80
CA SER A 30 3.20 -7.69 -11.61
C SER A 30 4.67 -7.25 -11.55
N THR A 31 5.06 -6.31 -12.42
CA THR A 31 6.47 -5.94 -12.65
C THR A 31 6.83 -4.55 -12.11
N GLY A 32 5.85 -3.70 -11.85
CA GLY A 32 6.04 -2.32 -11.42
C GLY A 32 6.18 -2.13 -9.90
N PRO A 33 6.17 -0.88 -9.43
CA PRO A 33 6.31 -0.55 -8.00
C PRO A 33 5.16 -1.11 -7.13
N LEU A 34 3.97 -1.31 -7.69
CA LEU A 34 2.83 -1.92 -6.99
C LEU A 34 2.94 -3.43 -6.83
N SER A 35 3.95 -4.08 -7.44
CA SER A 35 4.21 -5.52 -7.26
C SER A 35 4.42 -5.92 -5.80
N VAL A 36 4.86 -5.00 -4.94
CA VAL A 36 4.94 -5.22 -3.49
C VAL A 36 3.57 -5.52 -2.87
N LEU A 37 2.51 -4.87 -3.33
CA LEU A 37 1.14 -5.11 -2.90
C LEU A 37 0.61 -6.41 -3.49
N THR A 38 0.87 -6.67 -4.78
CA THR A 38 0.54 -7.94 -5.45
C THR A 38 1.10 -9.14 -4.69
N GLN A 39 2.38 -9.10 -4.34
CA GLN A 39 3.02 -10.13 -3.53
C GLN A 39 2.42 -10.23 -2.13
N SER A 40 2.08 -9.09 -1.52
CA SER A 40 1.51 -9.06 -0.17
C SER A 40 0.12 -9.68 -0.10
N VAL A 41 -0.72 -9.48 -1.13
CA VAL A 41 -2.02 -10.13 -1.26
C VAL A 41 -1.86 -11.63 -1.49
N LYS A 42 -1.04 -12.04 -2.46
CA LYS A 42 -0.81 -13.45 -2.81
C LYS A 42 -0.28 -14.27 -1.63
N ASN A 43 0.70 -13.73 -0.92
CA ASN A 43 1.33 -14.41 0.21
C ASN A 43 0.60 -14.15 1.54
N ASN A 44 -0.50 -13.38 1.51
CA ASN A 44 -1.26 -12.95 2.68
C ASN A 44 -0.34 -12.36 3.78
N THR A 45 0.69 -11.59 3.41
CA THR A 45 1.69 -11.07 4.36
C THR A 45 1.26 -9.77 4.99
N GLN A 46 1.76 -9.48 6.18
CA GLN A 46 1.51 -8.18 6.81
C GLN A 46 2.29 -7.06 6.12
N VAL A 47 1.65 -5.90 6.04
CA VAL A 47 2.24 -4.65 5.56
C VAL A 47 2.08 -3.57 6.62
N LEU A 48 3.06 -2.68 6.70
CA LEU A 48 3.01 -1.45 7.46
C LEU A 48 2.76 -0.29 6.50
N ILE A 49 1.71 0.48 6.75
CA ILE A 49 1.30 1.62 5.95
C ILE A 49 1.41 2.88 6.81
N ASN A 50 2.17 3.88 6.34
CA ASN A 50 2.18 5.21 6.96
C ASN A 50 1.17 6.11 6.25
N CYS A 51 0.24 6.67 7.03
CA CYS A 51 -0.81 7.56 6.51
C CYS A 51 -0.49 9.03 6.72
N ARG A 52 -1.12 9.89 5.93
CA ARG A 52 -0.95 11.36 5.94
C ARG A 52 -1.34 12.03 7.25
N ASN A 53 -2.26 11.44 8.00
CA ASN A 53 -2.67 11.90 9.33
C ASN A 53 -1.69 11.47 10.44
N ASN A 54 -0.46 11.05 10.08
CA ASN A 54 0.58 10.57 10.99
C ASN A 54 0.19 9.34 11.81
N LYS A 55 -0.83 8.60 11.36
CA LYS A 55 -1.15 7.28 11.89
C LYS A 55 -0.46 6.19 11.08
N LYS A 56 -0.20 5.06 11.72
CA LYS A 56 0.38 3.87 11.10
C LYS A 56 -0.62 2.73 11.14
N LEU A 57 -0.77 2.01 10.04
CA LEU A 57 -1.64 0.85 9.94
C LEU A 57 -0.77 -0.39 9.74
N LEU A 58 -0.89 -1.37 10.62
CA LEU A 58 -0.32 -2.69 10.41
C LEU A 58 -1.46 -3.66 10.11
N GLY A 59 -1.48 -4.26 8.93
CA GLY A 59 -2.60 -5.12 8.52
C GLY A 59 -2.24 -6.04 7.36
N ARG A 60 -3.23 -6.77 6.84
CA ARG A 60 -3.08 -7.60 5.63
C ARG A 60 -3.96 -7.04 4.52
N VAL A 61 -3.38 -6.85 3.34
CA VAL A 61 -4.10 -6.38 2.15
C VAL A 61 -4.84 -7.55 1.52
N LYS A 62 -6.12 -7.37 1.22
CA LYS A 62 -6.96 -8.34 0.51
C LYS A 62 -7.19 -7.96 -0.94
N ALA A 63 -7.30 -6.66 -1.21
CA ALA A 63 -7.39 -6.12 -2.56
C ALA A 63 -6.78 -4.72 -2.59
N PHE A 64 -6.32 -4.30 -3.76
CA PHE A 64 -5.87 -2.93 -4.03
C PHE A 64 -6.21 -2.54 -5.46
N ASP A 65 -6.09 -1.26 -5.79
CA ASP A 65 -6.26 -0.74 -7.14
C ASP A 65 -5.09 0.18 -7.57
N ARG A 66 -5.17 0.71 -8.80
CA ARG A 66 -4.17 1.64 -9.35
C ARG A 66 -3.99 2.95 -8.57
N HIS A 67 -4.99 3.35 -7.80
CA HIS A 67 -4.94 4.56 -6.97
C HIS A 67 -4.37 4.28 -5.59
N CYS A 68 -3.92 3.05 -5.33
CA CYS A 68 -3.55 2.58 -3.99
C CYS A 68 -4.70 2.61 -2.98
N ASN A 69 -5.97 2.58 -3.42
CA ASN A 69 -7.05 2.22 -2.51
C ASN A 69 -6.86 0.77 -2.10
N MET A 70 -7.15 0.43 -0.85
CA MET A 70 -6.90 -0.91 -0.31
C MET A 70 -8.06 -1.39 0.54
N VAL A 71 -8.37 -2.68 0.40
CA VAL A 71 -9.19 -3.43 1.35
C VAL A 71 -8.24 -4.15 2.29
N LEU A 72 -8.34 -3.85 3.58
CA LEU A 72 -7.47 -4.36 4.63
C LEU A 72 -8.27 -5.21 5.63
N GLU A 73 -7.63 -6.24 6.17
CA GLU A 73 -8.15 -7.06 7.27
C GLU A 73 -7.17 -7.14 8.43
N ASN A 74 -7.72 -7.36 9.63
CA ASN A 74 -6.98 -7.48 10.88
C ASN A 74 -6.02 -6.30 11.09
N VAL A 75 -6.56 -5.09 10.95
CA VAL A 75 -5.79 -3.85 10.99
C VAL A 75 -5.58 -3.40 12.43
N LYS A 76 -4.33 -3.13 12.77
CA LYS A 76 -3.94 -2.42 13.97
C LYS A 76 -3.54 -0.99 13.58
N GLU A 77 -4.41 -0.03 13.88
CA GLU A 77 -4.12 1.39 13.76
C GLU A 77 -3.33 1.85 14.98
N MET A 78 -2.24 2.58 14.79
CA MET A 78 -1.33 3.05 15.84
C MET A 78 -1.05 4.53 15.66
N TRP A 79 -1.13 5.30 16.75
CA TRP A 79 -0.78 6.71 16.77
C TRP A 79 -0.25 7.12 18.15
N THR A 80 0.37 8.30 18.20
CA THR A 80 0.88 8.86 19.43
C THR A 80 0.08 10.11 19.79
N GLU A 81 -0.49 10.12 20.99
CA GLU A 81 -1.14 11.30 21.56
C GLU A 81 -0.21 11.98 22.54
N VAL A 82 -0.14 13.31 22.47
CA VAL A 82 0.56 14.12 23.45
C VAL A 82 -0.50 14.83 24.29
N PRO A 83 -0.91 14.27 25.45
CA PRO A 83 -1.94 14.87 26.28
C PRO A 83 -1.48 16.25 26.75
N ARG A 84 -2.40 17.21 26.80
CA ARG A 84 -2.14 18.51 27.43
C ARG A 84 -2.53 18.40 28.90
N THR A 85 -1.59 18.71 29.79
CA THR A 85 -1.88 18.82 31.22
C THR A 85 -2.79 20.02 31.48
N GLY A 86 -3.53 20.04 32.60
CA GLY A 86 -4.42 21.14 32.98
C GLY A 86 -3.74 22.52 33.13
N LYS A 87 -2.40 22.58 33.09
CA LYS A 87 -1.60 23.81 33.07
C LYS A 87 -1.07 24.17 31.67
N GLY A 88 -1.63 23.60 30.60
CA GLY A 88 -1.24 23.89 29.21
C GLY A 88 0.10 23.29 28.76
N LYS A 89 0.86 22.63 29.64
CA LYS A 89 2.13 21.97 29.28
C LYS A 89 1.87 20.63 28.57
N LYS A 90 2.64 20.35 27.52
CA LYS A 90 2.65 19.05 26.82
C LYS A 90 3.11 17.96 27.78
N GLY A 91 2.29 16.93 27.97
CA GLY A 91 2.62 15.75 28.75
C GLY A 91 3.52 14.77 28.01
N LYS A 92 3.76 13.60 28.61
CA LYS A 92 4.51 12.51 27.96
C LYS A 92 3.71 11.94 26.79
N ALA A 93 4.38 11.67 25.68
CA ALA A 93 3.79 11.00 24.52
C ALA A 93 3.27 9.61 24.92
N VAL A 94 2.01 9.33 24.61
CA VAL A 94 1.36 8.04 24.88
C VAL A 94 1.02 7.38 23.56
N ASN A 95 1.47 6.15 23.37
CA ASN A 95 1.10 5.36 22.21
C ASN A 95 -0.28 4.76 22.42
N LYS A 96 -1.15 4.94 21.44
CA LYS A 96 -2.50 4.38 21.36
C LYS A 96 -2.57 3.44 20.18
N ASP A 97 -3.36 2.39 20.35
CA ASP A 97 -3.72 1.50 19.27
C ASP A 97 -5.23 1.22 19.24
N LYS A 98 -5.70 0.87 18.05
CA LYS A 98 -7.08 0.45 17.79
C LYS A 98 -7.07 -0.73 16.84
N PHE A 99 -7.82 -1.77 17.18
CA PHE A 99 -8.05 -2.91 16.31
C PHE A 99 -9.29 -2.70 15.43
N ILE A 100 -9.18 -3.04 14.15
CA ILE A 100 -10.23 -2.91 13.15
C ILE A 100 -10.23 -4.18 12.30
N SER A 101 -11.30 -4.96 12.37
CA SER A 101 -11.36 -6.29 11.71
C SER A 101 -11.31 -6.20 10.19
N LYS A 102 -12.04 -5.24 9.60
CA LYS A 102 -12.07 -4.95 8.16
C LYS A 102 -12.09 -3.45 7.93
N MET A 103 -11.31 -2.96 6.97
CA MET A 103 -11.17 -1.53 6.68
C MET A 103 -11.01 -1.32 5.17
N PHE A 104 -11.70 -0.31 4.65
CA PHE A 104 -11.38 0.28 3.35
C PHE A 104 -10.49 1.52 3.59
N LEU A 105 -9.33 1.57 2.93
CA LEU A 105 -8.39 2.67 2.97
C LEU A 105 -8.33 3.34 1.60
N ARG A 106 -8.52 4.66 1.56
CA ARG A 106 -8.38 5.44 0.34
C ARG A 106 -6.89 5.76 0.08
N GLY A 107 -6.47 5.66 -1.18
CA GLY A 107 -5.09 5.81 -1.60
C GLY A 107 -4.48 7.19 -1.40
N ASP A 108 -5.28 8.25 -1.45
CA ASP A 108 -4.84 9.63 -1.16
C ASP A 108 -4.26 9.81 0.26
N SER A 109 -4.60 8.89 1.18
CA SER A 109 -4.11 8.91 2.55
C SER A 109 -2.78 8.19 2.73
N VAL A 110 -2.34 7.39 1.75
CA VAL A 110 -1.13 6.55 1.84
C VAL A 110 0.10 7.37 1.46
N ILE A 111 1.14 7.30 2.29
CA ILE A 111 2.45 7.91 1.99
C ILE A 111 3.47 6.83 1.63
N LEU A 112 3.55 5.79 2.47
CA LEU A 112 4.55 4.74 2.34
C LEU A 112 3.94 3.39 2.71
N VAL A 113 4.27 2.37 1.92
CA VAL A 113 3.93 0.98 2.19
C VAL A 113 5.21 0.18 2.32
N LEU A 114 5.33 -0.58 3.42
CA LEU A 114 6.46 -1.44 3.71
C LEU A 114 5.97 -2.87 3.90
N ARG A 115 6.59 -3.82 3.19
CA ARG A 115 6.36 -5.25 3.42
C ARG A 115 7.13 -5.73 4.64
N ASN A 116 6.55 -6.65 5.41
CA ASN A 116 7.25 -7.28 6.53
C ASN A 116 8.45 -8.13 6.03
N PRO A 117 9.70 -7.83 6.45
CA PRO A 117 10.89 -8.56 6.00
C PRO A 117 10.98 -9.99 6.55
N LEU A 118 10.31 -10.30 7.66
CA LEU A 118 10.26 -11.68 8.16
C LEU A 118 9.45 -12.60 7.24
N ALA A 119 8.45 -12.03 6.56
CA ALA A 119 7.67 -12.77 5.58
C ALA A 119 8.46 -13.05 4.29
N THR A 120 9.53 -12.29 4.02
CA THR A 120 10.43 -12.57 2.88
C THR A 120 11.48 -13.62 3.15
N ALA A 121 11.86 -13.79 4.41
CA ALA A 121 12.86 -14.78 4.80
C ALA A 121 12.29 -16.21 4.82
N ALA A 122 11.00 -16.38 5.14
CA ALA A 122 10.36 -17.69 5.23
C ALA A 122 9.99 -18.34 3.88
N GLY A 123 10.17 -17.61 2.77
CA GLY A 123 9.91 -18.10 1.40
C GLY A 123 11.16 -18.48 0.62
N LYS A 124 12.32 -18.59 1.29
CA LYS A 124 13.57 -19.14 0.76
C LYS A 124 13.92 -20.42 1.50
#